data_AF-M7PMT8-F1
#
_entry.id   AF-M7PMT8-F1
#
_cell.length_a   1.000
_cell.length_b   1.000
_cell.length_c   1.000
_cell.angle_alpha   90.00
_cell.angle_beta   90.00
_cell.angle_gamma   90.00
#
_symmetry.space_group_name_H-M   'P 1'
#
loop_
_entity.id
_entity.type
_entity.pdbx_description
1 polymer ?
#
loop_
_entity_poly.entity_id
_entity_poly.type
_entity_poly.pdbx_seq_one_letter_code
_entity_poly.pdbx_strand_id
1 'polypeptide(L)'
;MVLDPFEGRLAFLEILKKLTASQQSQIKTAQFALRHKDLDEDLYNCVLEELELSSLNSRVNIIYFLETLCDYSYRNGCNSYISMIRKDIGKIVRAVAPPGPQGAANVSAVRKVIENLKNKAYINDQDFLEIEASLSKRDYKDLNAIENKAVFSKEEIFRRIEEDRERVSIKYKK
;
A
#
# COMPACT_ATOMS: atom_id res chain seq x y z
N MET A 1 -11.11 3.70 -25.66
CA MET A 1 -10.18 2.72 -26.26
C MET A 1 -10.09 1.58 -25.27
N VAL A 2 -10.48 0.38 -25.69
CA VAL A 2 -10.34 -0.84 -24.89
C VAL A 2 -8.89 -1.27 -25.06
N LEU A 3 -8.14 -1.36 -23.96
CA LEU A 3 -6.79 -1.92 -23.98
C LEU A 3 -6.91 -3.44 -23.90
N ASP A 4 -6.06 -4.15 -24.62
CA ASP A 4 -5.90 -5.59 -24.37
C ASP A 4 -5.17 -5.83 -23.04
N PRO A 5 -5.21 -7.06 -22.47
CA PRO A 5 -4.58 -7.34 -21.18
C PRO A 5 -3.07 -7.06 -21.14
N PHE A 6 -2.34 -7.28 -22.24
CA PHE A 6 -0.90 -7.08 -22.30
C PHE A 6 -0.56 -5.58 -22.30
N GLU A 7 -1.22 -4.80 -23.14
CA GLU A 7 -1.07 -3.33 -23.17
C GLU A 7 -1.52 -2.70 -21.84
N GLY A 8 -2.62 -3.19 -21.29
CA GLY A 8 -3.15 -2.78 -19.99
C GLY A 8 -2.14 -2.97 -18.87
N ARG A 9 -1.52 -4.16 -18.80
CA ARG A 9 -0.44 -4.47 -17.84
C ARG A 9 0.75 -3.54 -18.00
N LEU A 10 1.25 -3.37 -19.23
CA LEU A 10 2.44 -2.55 -19.47
C LEU A 10 2.19 -1.08 -19.05
N ALA A 11 1.07 -0.51 -19.48
CA ALA A 11 0.69 0.86 -19.15
C ALA A 11 0.44 1.05 -17.63
N PHE A 12 -0.17 0.06 -16.97
CA PHE A 12 -0.41 0.12 -15.54
C PHE A 12 0.89 0.02 -14.72
N LEU A 13 1.82 -0.85 -15.11
CA LEU A 13 3.12 -0.96 -14.45
C LEU A 13 3.92 0.34 -14.55
N GLU A 14 3.85 1.07 -15.67
CA GLU A 14 4.53 2.37 -15.82
C GLU A 14 4.05 3.42 -14.82
N ILE A 15 2.76 3.44 -14.49
CA ILE A 15 2.21 4.38 -13.51
C ILE A 15 2.43 3.87 -12.08
N LEU A 16 2.33 2.56 -11.85
CA LEU A 16 2.50 1.94 -10.55
C LEU A 16 3.96 2.06 -10.04
N LYS A 17 4.95 1.92 -10.93
CA LYS A 17 6.37 2.12 -10.62
C LYS A 17 6.73 3.57 -10.25
N LYS A 18 5.89 4.53 -10.63
CA LYS A 18 6.03 5.96 -10.32
C LYS A 18 5.17 6.39 -9.14
N LEU A 19 4.58 5.43 -8.41
CA LEU A 19 3.73 5.71 -7.27
C LEU A 19 4.53 6.36 -6.14
N THR A 20 4.03 7.48 -5.63
CA THR A 20 4.64 8.23 -4.53
C THR A 20 3.66 8.35 -3.35
N ALA A 21 4.11 8.97 -2.26
CA ALA A 21 3.25 9.29 -1.12
C ALA A 21 2.13 10.29 -1.44
N SER A 22 2.22 11.00 -2.57
CA SER A 22 1.23 12.01 -2.95
C SER A 22 -0.13 11.41 -3.25
N GLN A 23 -1.18 12.08 -2.75
CA GLN A 23 -2.56 11.69 -3.02
C GLN A 23 -2.87 11.75 -4.52
N GLN A 24 -2.29 12.70 -5.24
CA GLN A 24 -2.50 12.85 -6.67
C GLN A 24 -1.98 11.64 -7.46
N SER A 25 -0.81 11.10 -7.08
CA SER A 25 -0.26 9.88 -7.70
C SER A 25 -1.18 8.68 -7.44
N GLN A 26 -1.64 8.51 -6.20
CA GLN A 26 -2.57 7.43 -5.82
C GLN A 26 -3.91 7.50 -6.58
N ILE A 27 -4.51 8.70 -6.65
CA ILE A 27 -5.78 8.91 -7.35
C ILE A 27 -5.64 8.62 -8.84
N LYS A 28 -4.56 9.10 -9.48
CA LYS A 28 -4.32 8.86 -10.91
C LYS A 28 -4.23 7.35 -11.20
N THR A 29 -3.52 6.61 -10.36
CA THR A 29 -3.38 5.16 -10.51
C THR A 29 -4.71 4.43 -10.29
N ALA A 30 -5.51 4.85 -9.30
CA ALA A 30 -6.83 4.25 -9.05
C ALA A 30 -7.81 4.53 -10.21
N GLN A 31 -7.78 5.74 -10.77
CA GLN A 31 -8.60 6.10 -11.93
C GLN A 31 -8.24 5.29 -13.17
N PHE A 32 -6.96 4.97 -13.38
CA PHE A 32 -6.56 4.07 -14.45
C PHE A 32 -7.18 2.68 -14.25
N ALA A 33 -7.01 2.09 -13.06
CA ALA A 33 -7.55 0.78 -12.73
C ALA A 33 -9.06 0.70 -12.98
N LEU A 34 -9.82 1.70 -12.52
CA LEU A 34 -11.27 1.73 -12.72
C LEU A 34 -11.72 2.00 -14.15
N ARG A 35 -10.94 2.76 -14.93
CA ARG A 35 -11.22 2.95 -16.37
C ARG A 35 -11.08 1.64 -17.14
N HIS A 36 -10.24 0.74 -16.66
CA HIS A 36 -9.94 -0.56 -17.25
C HIS A 36 -10.39 -1.71 -16.33
N LYS A 37 -11.55 -1.56 -15.67
CA LYS A 37 -12.08 -2.53 -14.70
C LYS A 37 -12.34 -3.93 -15.28
N ASP A 38 -12.46 -4.05 -16.60
CA ASP A 38 -12.59 -5.34 -17.28
C ASP A 38 -11.28 -6.17 -17.24
N LEU A 39 -10.17 -5.54 -16.82
CA LEU A 39 -8.85 -6.13 -16.60
C LEU A 39 -8.50 -6.20 -15.11
N ASP A 40 -9.49 -6.15 -14.21
CA ASP A 40 -9.25 -5.95 -12.79
C ASP A 40 -8.34 -6.99 -12.14
N GLU A 41 -8.49 -8.28 -12.48
CA GLU A 41 -7.62 -9.36 -12.02
C GLU A 41 -6.16 -9.17 -12.49
N ASP A 42 -5.94 -8.91 -13.79
CA ASP A 42 -4.59 -8.67 -14.35
C ASP A 42 -3.92 -7.45 -13.71
N LEU A 43 -4.67 -6.34 -13.58
CA LEU A 43 -4.14 -5.13 -12.97
C LEU A 43 -3.87 -5.33 -11.48
N TYR A 44 -4.71 -6.08 -10.76
CA TYR A 44 -4.47 -6.41 -9.36
C TYR A 44 -3.23 -7.30 -9.19
N ASN A 45 -3.03 -8.28 -10.07
CA ASN A 45 -1.81 -9.09 -10.10
C ASN A 45 -0.56 -8.22 -10.29
N CYS A 46 -0.62 -7.20 -11.15
CA CYS A 46 0.47 -6.23 -11.28
C CYS A 46 0.77 -5.50 -9.95
N VAL A 47 -0.26 -5.19 -9.15
CA VAL A 47 -0.07 -4.58 -7.82
C VAL A 47 0.68 -5.52 -6.88
N LEU A 48 0.30 -6.80 -6.85
CA LEU A 48 0.96 -7.80 -6.02
C LEU A 48 2.40 -8.06 -6.48
N GLU A 49 2.65 -8.13 -7.79
CA GLU A 49 4.00 -8.26 -8.35
C GLU A 49 4.90 -7.09 -7.93
N GLU A 50 4.46 -5.85 -8.11
CA GLU A 50 5.25 -4.66 -7.72
C GLU A 50 5.39 -4.54 -6.19
N LEU A 51 4.42 -5.03 -5.41
CA LEU A 51 4.54 -5.10 -3.95
C LEU A 51 5.71 -5.99 -3.52
N GLU A 52 5.91 -7.13 -4.19
CA GLU A 52 7.01 -8.05 -3.89
C GLU A 52 8.37 -7.55 -4.42
N LEU A 53 8.39 -6.86 -5.56
CA LEU A 53 9.64 -6.42 -6.21
C LEU A 53 10.18 -5.09 -5.67
N SER A 54 9.36 -4.29 -4.99
CA SER A 54 9.71 -2.92 -4.60
C SER A 54 10.41 -2.80 -3.24
N SER A 55 11.08 -1.67 -3.01
CA SER A 55 11.70 -1.35 -1.72
C SER A 55 10.66 -1.21 -0.61
N LEU A 56 11.04 -1.41 0.65
CA LEU A 56 10.13 -1.28 1.79
C LEU A 56 9.43 0.08 1.86
N ASN A 57 10.04 1.15 1.36
CA ASN A 57 9.41 2.46 1.29
C ASN A 57 8.34 2.50 0.18
N SER A 58 8.66 2.02 -1.02
CA SER A 58 7.69 1.91 -2.11
C SER A 58 6.50 1.01 -1.76
N ARG A 59 6.72 -0.05 -0.98
CA ARG A 59 5.65 -0.90 -0.45
C ARG A 59 4.67 -0.14 0.44
N VAL A 60 5.14 0.86 1.20
CA VAL A 60 4.27 1.77 1.96
C VAL A 60 3.42 2.62 1.01
N ASN A 61 3.98 3.13 -0.09
CA ASN A 61 3.19 3.85 -1.10
C ASN A 61 2.09 2.95 -1.68
N ILE A 62 2.40 1.69 -1.98
CA ILE A 62 1.44 0.74 -2.54
C ILE A 62 0.27 0.48 -1.58
N ILE A 63 0.48 0.28 -0.28
CA ILE A 63 -0.64 0.04 0.65
C ILE A 63 -1.54 1.28 0.83
N TYR A 64 -0.99 2.50 0.78
CA TYR A 64 -1.81 3.73 0.73
C TYR A 64 -2.60 3.85 -0.58
N PHE A 65 -2.00 3.44 -1.70
CA PHE A 65 -2.71 3.34 -2.97
C PHE A 65 -3.85 2.32 -2.90
N LEU A 66 -3.66 1.15 -2.27
CA LEU A 66 -4.72 0.16 -2.10
C LEU A 66 -5.91 0.72 -1.30
N GLU A 67 -5.66 1.52 -0.25
CA GLU A 67 -6.73 2.25 0.45
C GLU A 67 -7.50 3.19 -0.50
N THR A 68 -6.76 3.95 -1.32
CA THR A 68 -7.35 4.87 -2.31
C THR A 68 -8.13 4.10 -3.39
N LEU A 69 -7.62 2.95 -3.83
CA LEU A 69 -8.28 2.08 -4.80
C LEU A 69 -9.60 1.55 -4.23
N CYS A 70 -9.64 1.14 -2.96
CA CYS A 70 -10.89 0.77 -2.29
C CYS A 70 -11.89 1.92 -2.26
N ASP A 71 -11.45 3.15 -1.90
CA ASP A 71 -12.32 4.33 -1.87
C ASP A 71 -12.95 4.64 -3.24
N TYR A 72 -12.15 4.58 -4.30
CA TYR A 72 -12.61 4.82 -5.65
C TYR A 72 -13.49 3.67 -6.15
N SER A 73 -13.14 2.43 -5.85
CA SER A 73 -13.90 1.23 -6.19
C SER A 73 -15.30 1.28 -5.59
N TYR A 74 -15.41 1.60 -4.30
CA TYR A 74 -16.67 1.72 -3.59
C TYR A 74 -17.56 2.82 -4.22
N ARG A 75 -17.01 4.01 -4.46
CA ARG A 75 -17.74 5.14 -5.07
C ARG A 75 -18.25 4.85 -6.48
N ASN A 76 -17.59 3.97 -7.22
CA ASN A 76 -17.96 3.60 -8.58
C ASN A 76 -18.69 2.25 -8.67
N GLY A 77 -19.04 1.63 -7.53
CA GLY A 77 -19.72 0.32 -7.49
C GLY A 77 -18.89 -0.85 -8.02
N CYS A 78 -17.57 -0.71 -8.16
CA CYS A 78 -16.66 -1.72 -8.70
C CYS A 78 -15.99 -2.50 -7.55
N ASN A 79 -16.73 -3.38 -6.88
CA ASN A 79 -16.28 -4.01 -5.63
C ASN A 79 -15.27 -5.17 -5.78
N SER A 80 -14.86 -5.51 -7.00
CA SER A 80 -13.90 -6.60 -7.26
C SER A 80 -12.56 -6.35 -6.60
N TYR A 81 -11.98 -5.15 -6.76
CA TYR A 81 -10.74 -4.77 -6.08
C TYR A 81 -10.84 -4.84 -4.56
N ILE A 82 -11.95 -4.40 -3.96
CA ILE A 82 -12.15 -4.49 -2.50
C ILE A 82 -12.14 -5.95 -2.06
N SER A 83 -12.79 -6.82 -2.82
CA SER A 83 -12.88 -8.25 -2.53
C SER A 83 -11.51 -8.94 -2.61
N MET A 84 -10.73 -8.63 -3.65
CA MET A 84 -9.36 -9.14 -3.82
C MET A 84 -8.43 -8.64 -2.71
N ILE A 85 -8.46 -7.33 -2.41
CA ILE A 85 -7.66 -6.72 -1.35
C ILE A 85 -7.98 -7.33 0.02
N ARG A 86 -9.27 -7.51 0.34
CA ARG A 86 -9.68 -8.15 1.60
C ARG A 86 -9.15 -9.58 1.69
N LYS A 87 -9.28 -10.37 0.62
CA LYS A 87 -8.79 -11.76 0.56
C LYS A 87 -7.28 -11.85 0.82
N ASP A 88 -6.49 -10.91 0.30
CA ASP A 88 -5.03 -10.94 0.39
C ASP A 88 -4.46 -9.99 1.46
N ILE A 89 -5.28 -9.36 2.30
CA ILE A 89 -4.85 -8.30 3.23
C ILE A 89 -3.72 -8.75 4.17
N GLY A 90 -3.78 -9.99 4.67
CA GLY A 90 -2.73 -10.55 5.52
C GLY A 90 -1.40 -10.74 4.78
N LYS A 91 -1.44 -11.08 3.48
CA LYS A 91 -0.24 -11.18 2.64
C LYS A 91 0.35 -9.79 2.37
N ILE A 92 -0.51 -8.84 2.01
CA ILE A 92 -0.12 -7.44 1.77
C ILE A 92 0.58 -6.87 3.01
N VAL A 93 -0.01 -7.03 4.20
CA VAL A 93 0.60 -6.58 5.47
C VAL A 93 1.96 -7.21 5.71
N ARG A 94 2.13 -8.51 5.44
CA ARG A 94 3.43 -9.18 5.62
C ARG A 94 4.47 -8.69 4.60
N ALA A 95 4.08 -8.35 3.38
CA ALA A 95 4.98 -7.79 2.40
C ALA A 95 5.41 -6.36 2.76
N VAL A 96 4.51 -5.53 3.29
CA VAL A 96 4.82 -4.14 3.68
C VAL A 96 5.57 -4.05 5.01
N ALA A 97 5.17 -4.84 6.01
CA ALA A 97 5.78 -4.91 7.33
C ALA A 97 6.25 -6.35 7.61
N PRO A 98 7.36 -6.78 6.99
CA PRO A 98 7.93 -8.10 7.24
C PRO A 98 8.37 -8.24 8.71
N PRO A 99 8.55 -9.48 9.20
CA PRO A 99 9.15 -9.69 10.52
C PRO A 99 10.54 -9.07 10.61
N GLY A 100 10.91 -8.60 11.82
CA GLY A 100 12.22 -8.04 12.11
C GLY A 100 12.31 -6.51 12.03
N PRO A 101 13.51 -5.93 12.26
CA PRO A 101 13.69 -4.49 12.45
C PRO A 101 13.28 -3.66 11.23
N GLN A 102 13.45 -4.19 10.03
CA GLN A 102 13.12 -3.47 8.80
C GLN A 102 11.61 -3.24 8.63
N GLY A 103 10.78 -4.19 9.06
CA GLY A 103 9.33 -4.03 9.01
C GLY A 103 8.77 -3.19 10.14
N ALA A 104 9.46 -3.10 11.28
CA ALA A 104 9.06 -2.27 12.42
C ALA A 104 8.89 -0.79 12.03
N ALA A 105 9.75 -0.29 11.13
CA ALA A 105 9.65 1.08 10.61
C ALA A 105 8.32 1.36 9.86
N ASN A 106 7.69 0.34 9.29
CA ASN A 106 6.47 0.47 8.49
C ASN A 106 5.19 0.20 9.31
N VAL A 107 5.30 -0.34 10.53
CA VAL A 107 4.15 -0.75 11.35
C VAL A 107 3.15 0.38 11.56
N SER A 108 3.61 1.59 11.88
CA SER A 108 2.74 2.76 12.09
C SER A 108 1.92 3.11 10.84
N ALA A 109 2.54 3.07 9.67
CA ALA A 109 1.86 3.34 8.40
C ALA A 109 0.84 2.24 8.07
N VAL A 110 1.20 0.97 8.29
CA VAL A 110 0.29 -0.15 8.06
C VAL A 110 -0.92 -0.06 8.99
N ARG A 111 -0.72 0.14 10.30
CA ARG A 111 -1.83 0.30 11.26
C ARG A 111 -2.84 1.35 10.82
N LYS A 112 -2.34 2.53 10.44
CA LYS A 112 -3.18 3.63 9.97
C LYS A 112 -4.04 3.23 8.77
N VAL A 113 -3.47 2.56 7.78
CA VAL A 113 -4.24 2.11 6.60
C VAL A 113 -5.26 1.04 7.02
N ILE A 114 -4.87 0.08 7.84
CA ILE A 114 -5.73 -1.02 8.29
C ILE A 114 -6.91 -0.49 9.13
N GLU A 115 -6.68 0.47 10.03
CA GLU A 115 -7.73 1.19 10.76
C GLU A 115 -8.70 1.91 9.80
N ASN A 116 -8.19 2.59 8.77
CA ASN A 116 -9.02 3.25 7.77
C ASN A 116 -9.87 2.25 6.97
N LEU A 117 -9.28 1.14 6.51
CA LEU A 117 -9.99 0.09 5.79
C LEU A 117 -11.11 -0.51 6.65
N LYS A 118 -10.85 -0.74 7.94
CA LYS A 118 -11.85 -1.22 8.91
C LYS A 118 -12.96 -0.21 9.13
N ASN A 119 -12.62 1.06 9.37
CA ASN A 119 -13.61 2.13 9.62
C ASN A 119 -14.53 2.37 8.43
N LYS A 120 -14.06 2.08 7.21
CA LYS A 120 -14.85 2.15 5.97
C LYS A 120 -15.51 0.81 5.60
N ALA A 121 -15.43 -0.20 6.46
CA ALA A 121 -15.97 -1.55 6.26
C ALA A 121 -15.44 -2.27 5.00
N TYR A 122 -14.23 -1.95 4.54
CA TYR A 122 -13.57 -2.68 3.46
C TYR A 122 -12.97 -3.99 3.92
N ILE A 123 -12.59 -4.09 5.19
CA ILE A 123 -12.23 -5.34 5.88
C ILE A 123 -13.12 -5.52 7.11
N ASN A 124 -13.26 -6.76 7.58
CA ASN A 124 -14.08 -7.06 8.75
C ASN A 124 -13.26 -6.93 10.06
N ASP A 125 -13.95 -6.98 11.20
CA ASP A 125 -13.30 -6.89 12.52
C ASP A 125 -12.35 -8.05 12.81
N GLN A 126 -12.64 -9.26 12.30
CA GLN A 126 -11.78 -10.43 12.47
C GLN A 126 -10.44 -10.24 11.76
N ASP A 127 -10.45 -9.84 10.49
CA ASP A 127 -9.26 -9.53 9.69
C ASP A 127 -8.43 -8.44 10.39
N PHE A 128 -9.09 -7.39 10.89
CA PHE A 128 -8.45 -6.31 11.63
C PHE A 128 -7.73 -6.82 12.88
N LEU A 129 -8.40 -7.60 13.72
CA LEU A 129 -7.83 -8.15 14.96
C LEU A 129 -6.65 -9.09 14.69
N GLU A 130 -6.75 -9.94 13.67
CA GLU A 130 -5.66 -10.84 13.28
C GLU A 130 -4.42 -10.07 12.79
N ILE A 131 -4.63 -9.01 12.02
CA ILE A 131 -3.56 -8.13 11.56
C ILE A 131 -2.92 -7.39 12.75
N GLU A 132 -3.71 -6.78 13.64
CA GLU A 132 -3.18 -6.08 14.80
C GLU A 132 -2.38 -7.02 15.71
N ALA A 133 -2.91 -8.21 16.00
CA ALA A 133 -2.20 -9.23 16.78
C ALA A 133 -0.88 -9.66 16.11
N SER A 134 -0.85 -9.70 14.77
CA SER A 134 0.39 -9.91 14.02
C SER A 134 1.35 -8.74 14.25
N LEU A 135 0.91 -7.50 14.06
CA LEU A 135 1.72 -6.28 14.14
C LEU A 135 2.28 -6.04 15.54
N SER A 136 1.54 -6.34 16.60
CA SER A 136 2.02 -6.18 17.99
C SER A 136 3.27 -6.99 18.30
N LYS A 137 3.49 -8.12 17.62
CA LYS A 137 4.74 -8.91 17.76
C LYS A 137 5.97 -8.16 17.21
N ARG A 138 5.76 -7.07 16.46
CA ARG A 138 6.79 -6.23 15.85
C ARG A 138 7.01 -4.92 16.61
N ASP A 139 6.22 -4.64 17.64
CA ASP A 139 6.35 -3.44 18.48
C ASP A 139 7.55 -3.51 19.44
N TYR A 140 8.26 -4.64 19.48
CA TYR A 140 9.53 -4.76 20.20
C TYR A 140 10.56 -3.83 19.54
N LYS A 141 10.59 -2.60 20.07
CA LYS A 141 11.71 -1.68 19.99
C LYS A 141 12.90 -2.36 20.64
N ASP A 142 13.63 -3.15 19.87
CA ASP A 142 15.05 -3.32 20.15
C ASP A 142 15.69 -1.95 19.93
N LEU A 143 15.69 -1.13 20.99
CA LEU A 143 16.36 0.16 21.09
C LEU A 143 17.88 0.04 20.81
N ASN A 144 18.39 -1.18 20.67
CA ASN A 144 19.77 -1.52 20.34
C ASN A 144 20.02 -1.83 18.85
N ALA A 145 19.02 -1.84 17.97
CA ALA A 145 19.23 -2.08 16.52
C ALA A 145 19.78 -0.85 15.75
N ILE A 146 20.52 0.03 16.43
CA ILE A 146 21.18 1.21 15.85
C ILE A 146 22.43 0.81 15.03
N GLU A 147 22.84 -0.46 15.03
CA GLU A 147 23.93 -0.95 14.17
C GLU A 147 23.53 -1.22 12.70
N ASN A 148 22.29 -0.95 12.28
CA ASN A 148 21.90 -1.04 10.86
C ASN A 148 21.87 0.31 10.14
N LYS A 149 22.78 1.22 10.51
CA LYS A 149 23.06 2.44 9.71
C LYS A 149 23.60 2.14 8.31
N ALA A 150 23.90 0.87 8.02
CA ALA A 150 24.42 0.39 6.74
C ALA A 150 23.35 -0.04 5.71
N VAL A 151 22.04 -0.01 6.04
CA VAL A 151 21.00 -0.66 5.19
C VAL A 151 20.34 0.29 4.16
N PHE A 152 20.37 1.60 4.37
CA PHE A 152 19.72 2.56 3.45
C PHE A 152 20.70 3.62 2.98
N SER A 153 20.69 3.91 1.66
CA SER A 153 21.46 5.02 1.11
C SER A 153 20.92 6.35 1.67
N LYS A 154 21.75 7.40 1.65
CA LYS A 154 21.31 8.73 2.11
C LYS A 154 20.08 9.20 1.34
N GLU A 155 20.06 8.94 0.03
CA GLU A 155 18.97 9.29 -0.87
C GLU A 155 17.66 8.61 -0.48
N GLU A 156 17.69 7.33 -0.11
CA GLU A 156 16.50 6.60 0.35
C GLU A 156 16.01 7.12 1.70
N ILE A 157 16.92 7.51 2.60
CA ILE A 157 16.57 8.14 3.89
C ILE A 157 15.88 9.49 3.66
N PHE A 158 16.46 10.36 2.82
CA PHE A 158 15.86 11.65 2.50
C PHE A 158 14.48 11.49 1.84
N ARG A 159 14.37 10.58 0.86
CA ARG A 159 13.09 10.26 0.22
C ARG A 159 12.03 9.83 1.23
N ARG A 160 12.38 8.94 2.16
CA ARG A 160 11.48 8.50 3.25
C ARG A 160 11.00 9.67 4.10
N ILE A 161 11.89 10.57 4.49
CA ILE A 161 11.55 11.74 5.30
C ILE A 161 10.59 12.67 4.54
N GLU A 162 10.84 12.93 3.26
CA GLU A 162 9.98 13.76 2.41
C GLU A 162 8.59 13.15 2.25
N GLU A 163 8.52 11.86 1.96
CA GLU A 163 7.26 11.14 1.81
C GLU A 163 6.45 11.06 3.12
N ASP A 164 7.11 10.84 4.26
CA ASP A 164 6.46 10.86 5.57
C ASP A 164 5.91 12.25 5.91
N ARG A 165 6.66 13.31 5.58
CA ARG A 165 6.19 14.68 5.69
C ARG A 165 4.92 14.91 4.85
N GLU A 166 4.90 14.38 3.63
CA GLU A 166 3.73 14.48 2.75
C GLU A 166 2.51 13.75 3.33
N ARG A 167 2.69 12.49 3.81
CA ARG A 167 1.63 11.67 4.44
C ARG A 167 1.01 12.34 5.67
N VAL A 168 1.81 13.06 6.45
CA VAL A 168 1.35 13.81 7.63
C VAL A 168 0.67 15.11 7.23
N SER A 169 1.14 15.82 6.20
CA SER A 169 0.53 17.07 5.74
C SER A 169 -0.93 16.93 5.31
N ILE A 170 -1.29 15.76 4.74
CA ILE A 170 -2.67 15.42 4.36
C ILE A 170 -3.60 15.37 5.59
N LYS A 171 -3.07 15.06 6.79
CA LYS A 171 -3.85 14.98 8.04
C LYS A 171 -4.49 16.32 8.43
N TYR A 172 -3.92 17.46 8.00
CA TYR A 172 -4.37 18.80 8.40
C TYR A 172 -5.21 19.51 7.33
N LYS A 173 -5.59 18.82 6.25
CA LYS A 173 -6.43 19.36 5.16
C LYS A 173 -7.87 18.86 5.17
N LYS A 174 -8.32 18.20 6.24
CA LYS A 174 -9.73 17.82 6.45
C LYS A 174 -10.33 18.62 7.57
#